data_AF-A0A2T2VRP7-F1
#
_entry.id   AF-A0A2T2VRP7-F1
#
_cell.length_a   1.000
_cell.length_b   1.000
_cell.length_c   1.000
_cell.angle_alpha   90.00
_cell.angle_beta   90.00
_cell.angle_gamma   90.00
#
_symmetry.space_group_name_H-M   'P 1'
#
loop_
_entity.id
_entity.type
_entity.pdbx_description
1 polymer ?
#
loop_
_entity_poly.entity_id
_entity_poly.type
_entity_poly.pdbx_seq_one_letter_code
_entity_poly.pdbx_strand_id
1 'polypeptide(L)'
;MTDNKYPSETFCLLPWVHLSTRPDGSMRVCCTANASSVGPTNDKEHGGQVGILKTDDGKPNNLNVSDFETAWNSNYMKNVRKQMLAGEKPPSCLKCYKEEAAGHRSKRQWETHYWSQRVDLEKILADTKEDGEVPPNLAYIDLRFGTKCQLACVMCSPHDSSGWIKDYKAIFPAVQNESLKEIMQWQDKGSTNGSSYNWHKQNPTFWKQFYDQMPSMQQIYFAGGESLIIEEHYEILEHAIKMGYAKNLELRYNSNGVEWRDDLFDLWREFKLVRFHYSIDSIKEMNDYIRYPSKWSRQEEVFHLLDTETSDNVEVTIACAVQALNVYYLPDFIQWKLEQGFKKVNMWPFGAGGISQHFVYWPAHLNVKSLPADFKAKCRAKYESWYPWWEANWELGIPSWHKDKVDYNQWRSAEYGIKRLDGILSFMESEDWSQRLPEMKEFLSLCDKQRGISFEKTFPDMKDIFQ
;
A
#
# COMPACT_ATOMS: atom_id res chain seq x y z
N MET A 1 -12.58 20.81 13.93
CA MET A 1 -12.78 19.39 13.61
C MET A 1 -13.99 18.96 14.42
N THR A 2 -15.04 18.44 13.78
CA THR A 2 -16.12 17.84 14.56
C THR A 2 -15.54 16.62 15.27
N ASP A 3 -15.62 16.61 16.60
CA ASP A 3 -15.27 15.44 17.42
C ASP A 3 -16.30 14.34 17.11
N ASN A 4 -16.13 13.66 15.97
CA ASN A 4 -16.88 12.45 15.69
C ASN A 4 -16.45 11.41 16.73
N LYS A 5 -17.25 11.28 17.78
CA LYS A 5 -17.05 10.27 18.80
C LYS A 5 -17.31 8.90 18.17
N TYR A 6 -16.24 8.20 17.81
CA TYR A 6 -16.33 6.83 17.31
C TYR A 6 -16.89 5.90 18.40
N PRO A 7 -17.55 4.79 18.02
CA PRO A 7 -18.19 3.88 18.99
C PRO A 7 -17.18 3.20 19.93
N SER A 8 -15.90 3.13 19.53
CA SER A 8 -14.81 2.63 20.37
C SER A 8 -13.46 3.20 19.91
N GLU A 9 -12.44 3.08 20.76
CA GLU A 9 -11.05 3.44 20.44
C GLU A 9 -10.43 2.55 19.34
N THR A 10 -10.93 1.32 19.20
CA THR A 10 -10.46 0.34 18.20
C THR A 10 -11.22 0.42 16.88
N PHE A 11 -12.17 1.34 16.76
CA PHE A 11 -13.03 1.43 15.59
C PHE A 11 -12.22 1.70 14.30
N CYS A 12 -12.55 0.94 13.26
CA CYS A 12 -12.13 1.15 11.89
C CYS A 12 -13.38 1.23 11.04
N LEU A 13 -13.57 2.26 10.23
CA LEU A 13 -14.79 2.36 9.41
C LEU A 13 -14.77 1.41 8.19
N LEU A 14 -13.58 0.96 7.78
CA LEU A 14 -13.41 0.15 6.58
C LEU A 14 -14.33 -1.08 6.49
N PRO A 15 -14.47 -1.95 7.52
CA PRO A 15 -15.36 -3.12 7.44
C PRO A 15 -16.83 -2.84 7.13
N TRP A 16 -17.29 -1.59 7.20
CA TRP A 16 -18.65 -1.16 6.88
C TRP A 16 -18.81 -0.53 5.50
N VAL A 17 -17.72 -0.07 4.87
CA VAL A 17 -17.82 0.78 3.66
C VAL A 17 -17.06 0.23 2.47
N HIS A 18 -16.19 -0.77 2.66
CA HIS A 18 -15.33 -1.25 1.58
C HIS A 18 -15.17 -2.75 1.45
N LEU A 19 -14.73 -3.11 0.25
CA LEU A 19 -14.38 -4.46 -0.16
C LEU A 19 -12.97 -4.45 -0.76
N SER A 20 -12.16 -5.46 -0.46
CA SER A 20 -10.78 -5.55 -0.94
C SER A 20 -10.42 -6.97 -1.36
N THR A 21 -9.81 -7.09 -2.54
CA THR A 21 -9.32 -8.37 -3.08
C THR A 21 -7.80 -8.46 -3.06
N ARG A 22 -7.27 -9.68 -3.02
CA ARG A 22 -5.91 -10.02 -3.42
C ARG A 22 -5.86 -10.32 -4.93
N PRO A 23 -4.66 -10.34 -5.54
CA PRO A 23 -4.50 -10.70 -6.95
C PRO A 23 -5.13 -12.04 -7.34
N ASP A 24 -5.16 -13.02 -6.44
CA ASP A 24 -5.76 -14.36 -6.64
C ASP A 24 -7.29 -14.39 -6.41
N GLY A 25 -7.93 -13.23 -6.20
CA GLY A 25 -9.37 -13.11 -5.92
C GLY A 25 -9.74 -13.38 -4.46
N SER A 26 -8.78 -13.70 -3.59
CA SER A 26 -9.05 -13.91 -2.17
C SER A 26 -9.48 -12.60 -1.51
N MET A 27 -10.60 -12.65 -0.79
CA MET A 27 -11.17 -11.52 -0.08
C MET A 27 -10.40 -11.25 1.22
N ARG A 28 -10.23 -9.99 1.58
CA ARG A 28 -9.48 -9.59 2.79
C ARG A 28 -10.13 -8.43 3.54
N VAL A 29 -9.88 -8.37 4.85
CA VAL A 29 -10.45 -7.32 5.74
C VAL A 29 -10.04 -5.93 5.28
N CYS A 30 -8.77 -5.76 4.89
CA CYS A 30 -8.26 -4.59 4.20
C CYS A 30 -6.90 -4.92 3.58
N CYS A 31 -6.35 -4.00 2.78
CA CYS A 31 -5.09 -4.22 2.10
C CYS A 31 -3.87 -4.45 2.99
N THR A 32 -3.92 -4.02 4.25
CA THR A 32 -2.81 -4.17 5.20
C THR A 32 -3.02 -5.28 6.22
N ALA A 33 -4.19 -5.93 6.23
CA ALA A 33 -4.58 -6.85 7.30
C ALA A 33 -3.65 -8.08 7.41
N ASN A 34 -3.18 -8.59 6.27
CA ASN A 34 -2.33 -9.78 6.25
C ASN A 34 -0.96 -9.56 6.90
N ALA A 35 -0.51 -8.31 7.00
CA ALA A 35 0.76 -7.98 7.64
C ALA A 35 0.69 -8.03 9.18
N SER A 36 -0.50 -8.28 9.76
CA SER A 36 -0.67 -8.42 11.22
C SER A 36 -0.04 -9.70 11.80
N SER A 37 0.19 -10.72 10.98
CA SER A 37 0.89 -11.96 11.39
C SER A 37 2.39 -11.94 11.11
N VAL A 38 2.96 -10.81 10.67
CA VAL A 38 4.39 -10.74 10.34
C VAL A 38 5.19 -10.30 11.57
N GLY A 39 6.30 -11.00 11.81
CA GLY A 39 7.13 -10.82 12.99
C GLY A 39 8.58 -11.30 12.80
N PRO A 40 9.36 -11.34 13.89
CA PRO A 40 10.76 -11.74 13.87
C PRO A 40 10.95 -13.18 13.40
N THR A 41 9.97 -14.06 13.61
CA THR A 41 9.93 -15.47 13.18
C THR A 41 8.74 -15.72 12.24
N ASN A 42 8.68 -16.89 11.61
CA ASN A 42 7.55 -17.30 10.77
C ASN A 42 6.37 -17.86 11.59
N ASP A 43 6.32 -17.60 12.90
CA ASP A 43 5.29 -18.11 13.77
C ASP A 43 3.90 -17.60 13.36
N LYS A 44 2.93 -18.50 13.34
CA LYS A 44 1.56 -18.26 12.88
C LYS A 44 0.58 -18.26 14.05
N GLU A 45 0.87 -17.48 15.10
CA GLU A 45 0.05 -17.40 16.32
C GLU A 45 -1.45 -17.19 16.02
N HIS A 46 -1.76 -16.41 14.97
CA HIS A 46 -3.13 -16.15 14.50
C HIS A 46 -3.41 -16.70 13.09
N GLY A 47 -2.58 -17.62 12.60
CA GLY A 47 -2.66 -18.22 11.26
C GLY A 47 -1.87 -17.48 10.16
N GLY A 48 -1.44 -18.22 9.13
CA GLY A 48 -0.55 -17.73 8.05
C GLY A 48 -1.18 -16.78 7.02
N GLN A 49 -2.44 -16.42 7.19
CA GLN A 49 -3.20 -15.50 6.32
C GLN A 49 -4.26 -14.75 7.12
N VAL A 50 -3.86 -14.18 8.27
CA VAL A 50 -4.79 -13.61 9.27
C VAL A 50 -5.74 -12.54 8.70
N GLY A 51 -5.36 -11.89 7.60
CA GLY A 51 -6.18 -10.85 6.96
C GLY A 51 -7.18 -11.35 5.91
N ILE A 52 -7.12 -12.62 5.51
CA ILE A 52 -8.01 -13.21 4.49
C ILE A 52 -9.33 -13.62 5.14
N LEU A 53 -10.45 -13.21 4.54
CA LEU A 53 -11.78 -13.65 4.97
C LEU A 53 -11.87 -15.15 4.81
N LYS A 54 -12.42 -15.83 5.82
CA LYS A 54 -12.64 -17.28 5.79
C LYS A 54 -14.13 -17.61 5.74
N THR A 55 -14.47 -18.66 5.00
CA THR A 55 -15.77 -19.33 5.06
C THR A 55 -15.87 -20.16 6.35
N ASP A 56 -17.05 -20.68 6.66
CA ASP A 56 -17.29 -21.45 7.90
C ASP A 56 -16.51 -22.77 7.95
N ASP A 57 -16.13 -23.32 6.79
CA ASP A 57 -15.23 -24.47 6.67
C ASP A 57 -13.73 -24.09 6.69
N GLY A 58 -13.41 -22.82 7.00
CA GLY A 58 -12.05 -22.31 7.18
C GLY A 58 -11.29 -22.02 5.89
N LYS A 59 -11.91 -22.17 4.72
CA LYS A 59 -11.28 -21.86 3.42
C LYS A 59 -11.28 -20.35 3.14
N PRO A 60 -10.36 -19.83 2.31
CA PRO A 60 -10.44 -18.45 1.83
C PRO A 60 -11.78 -18.18 1.15
N ASN A 61 -12.50 -17.14 1.59
CA ASN A 61 -13.60 -16.58 0.82
C ASN A 61 -12.98 -15.88 -0.40
N ASN A 62 -13.34 -16.32 -1.60
CA ASN A 62 -12.62 -15.97 -2.81
C ASN A 62 -13.59 -15.82 -3.99
N LEU A 63 -13.49 -14.69 -4.70
CA LEU A 63 -14.38 -14.36 -5.83
C LEU A 63 -14.22 -15.28 -7.04
N ASN A 64 -13.35 -16.28 -7.03
CA ASN A 64 -13.39 -17.37 -8.00
C ASN A 64 -14.66 -18.24 -7.83
N VAL A 65 -15.21 -18.32 -6.60
CA VAL A 65 -16.30 -19.23 -6.25
C VAL A 65 -17.39 -18.60 -5.36
N SER A 66 -17.20 -17.37 -4.87
CA SER A 66 -18.17 -16.63 -4.08
C SER A 66 -18.64 -15.35 -4.76
N ASP A 67 -19.74 -14.80 -4.24
CA ASP A 67 -20.29 -13.50 -4.64
C ASP A 67 -19.95 -12.40 -3.61
N PHE A 68 -20.17 -11.13 -3.99
CA PHE A 68 -19.86 -9.99 -3.14
C PHE A 68 -20.62 -9.95 -1.82
N GLU A 69 -21.92 -10.30 -1.83
CA GLU A 69 -22.79 -10.19 -0.66
C GLU A 69 -22.42 -11.23 0.41
N THR A 70 -22.16 -12.46 -0.04
CA THR A 70 -21.66 -13.55 0.81
C THR A 70 -20.32 -13.20 1.46
N ALA A 71 -19.42 -12.53 0.74
CA ALA A 71 -18.16 -12.06 1.31
C ALA A 71 -18.37 -10.91 2.31
N TRP A 72 -19.20 -9.93 1.93
CA TRP A 72 -19.49 -8.72 2.69
C TRP A 72 -20.07 -9.00 4.09
N ASN A 73 -20.99 -9.96 4.18
CA ASN A 73 -21.63 -10.38 5.44
C ASN A 73 -21.25 -11.81 5.85
N SER A 74 -20.05 -12.26 5.48
CA SER A 74 -19.48 -13.50 6.03
C SER A 74 -19.40 -13.46 7.56
N ASN A 75 -19.52 -14.61 8.22
CA ASN A 75 -19.35 -14.72 9.67
C ASN A 75 -18.03 -14.10 10.15
N TYR A 76 -16.98 -14.20 9.34
CA TYR A 76 -15.71 -13.53 9.58
C TYR A 76 -15.87 -12.00 9.69
N MET A 77 -16.48 -11.34 8.70
CA MET A 77 -16.66 -9.88 8.69
C MET A 77 -17.61 -9.40 9.78
N LYS A 78 -18.71 -10.14 10.01
CA LYS A 78 -19.64 -9.89 11.12
C LYS A 78 -18.91 -9.87 12.47
N ASN A 79 -18.05 -10.87 12.71
CA ASN A 79 -17.25 -10.94 13.93
C ASN A 79 -16.24 -9.79 14.03
N VAL A 80 -15.55 -9.42 12.95
CA VAL A 80 -14.64 -8.26 12.95
C VAL A 80 -15.37 -6.98 13.37
N ARG A 81 -16.58 -6.74 12.85
CA ARG A 81 -17.40 -5.58 13.23
C ARG A 81 -17.80 -5.62 14.70
N LYS A 82 -18.27 -6.77 15.20
CA LYS A 82 -18.63 -6.94 16.62
C LYS A 82 -17.45 -6.67 17.55
N GLN A 83 -16.27 -7.22 17.24
CA GLN A 83 -15.05 -6.99 18.01
C GLN A 83 -14.70 -5.51 18.07
N MET A 84 -14.73 -4.81 16.92
CA MET A 84 -14.45 -3.38 16.89
C MET A 84 -15.48 -2.57 17.70
N LEU A 85 -16.78 -2.89 17.61
CA LEU A 85 -17.82 -2.23 18.41
C LEU A 85 -17.66 -2.47 19.91
N ALA A 86 -17.17 -3.65 20.31
CA ALA A 86 -16.88 -4.00 21.70
C ALA A 86 -15.56 -3.38 22.22
N GLY A 87 -14.81 -2.63 21.41
CA GLY A 87 -13.51 -2.08 21.79
C GLY A 87 -12.37 -3.10 21.75
N GLU A 88 -12.57 -4.26 21.13
CA GLU A 88 -11.54 -5.29 20.94
C GLU A 88 -10.69 -4.99 19.70
N LYS A 89 -9.49 -5.58 19.65
CA LYS A 89 -8.55 -5.49 18.52
C LYS A 89 -8.60 -6.79 17.72
N PRO A 90 -9.24 -6.82 16.53
CA PRO A 90 -9.25 -8.03 15.71
C PRO A 90 -7.82 -8.47 15.35
N PRO A 91 -7.49 -9.78 15.38
CA PRO A 91 -6.16 -10.28 15.04
C PRO A 91 -5.66 -9.82 13.66
N SER A 92 -6.58 -9.71 12.70
CA SER A 92 -6.32 -9.21 11.35
C SER A 92 -5.90 -7.74 11.29
N CYS A 93 -6.10 -6.98 12.36
CA CYS A 93 -5.87 -5.53 12.42
C CYS A 93 -4.68 -5.13 13.30
N LEU A 94 -4.01 -6.09 13.96
CA LEU A 94 -2.94 -5.83 14.94
C LEU A 94 -1.79 -4.96 14.41
N LYS A 95 -1.49 -5.03 13.11
CA LYS A 95 -0.50 -4.15 12.47
C LYS A 95 -0.76 -2.67 12.74
N CYS A 96 -2.01 -2.19 12.59
CA CYS A 96 -2.31 -0.77 12.75
C CYS A 96 -2.04 -0.32 14.19
N TYR A 97 -2.37 -1.14 15.18
CA TYR A 97 -2.11 -0.84 16.59
C TYR A 97 -0.61 -0.84 16.93
N LYS A 98 0.18 -1.70 16.28
CA LYS A 98 1.66 -1.67 16.42
C LYS A 98 2.24 -0.37 15.86
N GLU A 99 1.76 0.09 14.71
CA GLU A 99 2.15 1.40 14.15
C GLU A 99 1.74 2.56 15.08
N GLU A 100 0.49 2.55 15.56
CA GLU A 100 -0.05 3.58 16.48
C GLU A 100 0.75 3.67 17.79
N ALA A 101 1.11 2.53 18.38
CA ALA A 101 1.93 2.49 19.59
C ALA A 101 3.33 3.08 19.38
N ALA A 102 3.85 3.06 18.15
CA ALA A 102 5.11 3.69 17.76
C ALA A 102 4.95 5.17 17.34
N GLY A 103 3.79 5.78 17.60
CA GLY A 103 3.53 7.19 17.28
C GLY A 103 3.12 7.46 15.83
N HIS A 104 2.90 6.42 15.03
CA HIS A 104 2.42 6.57 13.66
C HIS A 104 0.91 6.69 13.56
N ARG A 105 0.46 7.58 12.68
CA ARG A 105 -0.89 7.48 12.14
C ARG A 105 -1.02 6.26 11.24
N SER A 106 -1.80 5.28 11.66
CA SER A 106 -2.02 4.04 10.91
C SER A 106 -3.03 4.24 9.76
N LYS A 107 -3.12 3.23 8.89
CA LYS A 107 -4.17 3.17 7.87
C LYS A 107 -5.56 3.20 8.49
N ARG A 108 -5.78 2.56 9.65
CA ARG A 108 -7.06 2.57 10.38
C ARG A 108 -7.49 4.00 10.69
N GLN A 109 -6.64 4.77 11.37
CA GLN A 109 -6.96 6.15 11.75
C GLN A 109 -7.16 7.07 10.53
N TRP A 110 -6.37 6.87 9.48
CA TRP A 110 -6.51 7.63 8.24
C TRP A 110 -7.81 7.32 7.50
N GLU A 111 -8.10 6.04 7.21
CA GLU A 111 -9.30 5.61 6.49
C GLU A 111 -10.56 5.94 7.30
N THR A 112 -10.57 5.74 8.62
CA THR A 112 -11.71 6.11 9.47
C THR A 112 -12.00 7.60 9.40
N HIS A 113 -10.98 8.46 9.52
CA HIS A 113 -11.15 9.90 9.37
C HIS A 113 -11.63 10.28 7.96
N TYR A 114 -11.03 9.68 6.93
CA TYR A 114 -11.39 9.92 5.53
C TYR A 114 -12.85 9.57 5.24
N TRP A 115 -13.29 8.38 5.63
CA TRP A 115 -14.62 7.88 5.32
C TRP A 115 -15.70 8.49 6.22
N SER A 116 -15.42 8.78 7.50
CA SER A 116 -16.41 9.39 8.41
C SER A 116 -16.85 10.79 8.01
N GLN A 117 -16.15 11.45 7.08
CA GLN A 117 -16.54 12.72 6.48
C GLN A 117 -17.36 12.56 5.19
N ARG A 118 -17.51 11.33 4.69
CA ARG A 118 -18.05 10.99 3.36
C ARG A 118 -19.26 10.07 3.41
N VAL A 119 -19.46 9.40 4.54
CA VAL A 119 -20.63 8.55 4.78
C VAL A 119 -21.36 8.99 6.04
N ASP A 120 -22.62 8.63 6.13
CA ASP A 120 -23.43 8.80 7.33
C ASP A 120 -23.08 7.70 8.35
N LEU A 121 -22.12 7.99 9.22
CA LEU A 121 -21.67 7.04 10.24
C LEU A 121 -22.78 6.67 11.22
N GLU A 122 -23.62 7.63 11.63
CA GLU A 122 -24.73 7.37 12.57
C GLU A 122 -25.73 6.39 11.96
N LYS A 123 -26.10 6.60 10.69
CA LYS A 123 -26.95 5.67 9.96
C LYS A 123 -26.32 4.30 9.80
N ILE A 124 -25.04 4.21 9.42
CA ILE A 124 -24.33 2.94 9.28
C ILE A 124 -24.37 2.14 10.58
N LEU A 125 -24.15 2.81 11.72
CA LEU A 125 -24.19 2.17 13.03
C LEU A 125 -25.62 1.75 13.41
N ALA A 126 -26.63 2.58 13.13
CA ALA A 126 -28.03 2.25 13.37
C ALA A 126 -28.54 1.09 12.50
N ASP A 127 -28.04 0.97 11.27
CA ASP A 127 -28.38 -0.11 10.34
C ASP A 127 -27.57 -1.41 10.61
N THR A 128 -26.57 -1.37 11.51
CA THR A 128 -25.79 -2.55 11.88
C THR A 128 -26.60 -3.43 12.84
N LYS A 129 -26.86 -4.68 12.45
CA LYS A 129 -27.57 -5.65 13.29
C LYS A 129 -26.70 -6.13 14.45
N GLU A 130 -27.33 -6.69 15.49
CA GLU A 130 -26.65 -7.22 16.68
C GLU A 130 -25.61 -8.31 16.35
N ASP A 131 -25.84 -9.08 15.28
CA ASP A 131 -24.90 -10.09 14.81
C ASP A 131 -23.74 -9.51 13.98
N GLY A 132 -23.70 -8.20 13.73
CA GLY A 132 -22.67 -7.51 12.93
C GLY A 132 -22.97 -7.47 11.44
N GLU A 133 -24.15 -7.92 11.00
CA GLU A 133 -24.59 -7.77 9.61
C GLU A 133 -24.90 -6.30 9.28
N VAL A 134 -24.55 -5.87 8.08
CA VAL A 134 -24.79 -4.50 7.60
C VAL A 134 -25.35 -4.53 6.17
N PRO A 135 -26.16 -3.55 5.75
CA PRO A 135 -26.62 -3.46 4.37
C PRO A 135 -25.45 -3.46 3.37
N PRO A 136 -25.58 -4.12 2.20
CA PRO A 136 -24.51 -4.20 1.20
C PRO A 136 -24.42 -2.89 0.39
N ASN A 137 -24.04 -1.80 1.06
CA ASN A 137 -23.84 -0.49 0.45
C ASN A 137 -22.35 -0.23 0.25
N LEU A 138 -21.83 -0.61 -0.92
CA LEU A 138 -20.40 -0.52 -1.21
C LEU A 138 -20.00 0.91 -1.60
N ALA A 139 -19.44 1.68 -0.67
CA ALA A 139 -18.92 3.01 -0.97
C ALA A 139 -17.58 2.97 -1.70
N TYR A 140 -16.77 1.93 -1.45
CA TYR A 140 -15.38 1.85 -1.87
C TYR A 140 -14.95 0.42 -2.20
N ILE A 141 -14.30 0.21 -3.35
CA ILE A 141 -13.74 -1.09 -3.70
C ILE A 141 -12.25 -1.02 -4.08
N ASP A 142 -11.44 -1.91 -3.49
CA ASP A 142 -10.03 -2.16 -3.80
C ASP A 142 -9.91 -3.41 -4.68
N LEU A 143 -9.66 -3.18 -5.97
CA LEU A 143 -9.64 -4.23 -6.99
C LEU A 143 -8.22 -4.55 -7.44
N ARG A 144 -7.93 -5.85 -7.50
CA ARG A 144 -6.67 -6.42 -7.99
C ARG A 144 -6.93 -7.49 -9.04
N PHE A 145 -6.80 -7.12 -10.32
CA PHE A 145 -7.05 -7.97 -11.48
C PHE A 145 -5.87 -8.89 -11.81
N GLY A 146 -5.41 -9.66 -10.83
CA GLY A 146 -4.29 -10.56 -11.00
C GLY A 146 -2.93 -9.91 -10.81
N THR A 147 -1.90 -10.59 -11.30
CA THR A 147 -0.49 -10.27 -11.07
C THR A 147 0.19 -9.66 -12.29
N LYS A 148 -0.52 -9.40 -13.40
CA LYS A 148 0.09 -8.82 -14.61
C LYS A 148 0.81 -7.51 -14.24
N CYS A 149 2.13 -7.53 -14.31
CA CYS A 149 3.02 -6.42 -14.00
C CYS A 149 4.34 -6.62 -14.74
N GLN A 150 4.90 -5.51 -15.21
CA GLN A 150 6.15 -5.41 -15.95
C GLN A 150 7.39 -5.23 -15.05
N LEU A 151 7.20 -5.04 -13.73
CA LEU A 151 8.28 -4.92 -12.76
C LEU A 151 8.36 -6.14 -11.84
N ALA A 152 9.54 -6.45 -11.33
CA ALA A 152 9.84 -7.45 -10.31
C ALA A 152 10.49 -6.77 -9.07
N CYS A 153 9.78 -5.81 -8.47
CA CYS A 153 10.28 -5.03 -7.33
C CYS A 153 10.74 -5.96 -6.19
N VAL A 154 11.86 -5.66 -5.53
CA VAL A 154 12.55 -6.53 -4.55
C VAL A 154 11.66 -7.07 -3.42
N MET A 155 10.64 -6.30 -3.02
CA MET A 155 9.66 -6.68 -1.98
C MET A 155 8.43 -7.44 -2.51
N CYS A 156 8.27 -7.53 -3.83
CA CYS A 156 7.18 -8.29 -4.44
C CYS A 156 7.53 -9.77 -4.57
N SER A 157 6.54 -10.56 -4.97
CA SER A 157 6.68 -11.98 -5.26
C SER A 157 5.84 -12.35 -6.48
N PRO A 158 5.89 -13.60 -6.97
CA PRO A 158 4.95 -14.08 -7.99
C PRO A 158 3.47 -13.96 -7.58
N HIS A 159 3.16 -13.78 -6.29
CA HIS A 159 1.80 -13.50 -5.81
C HIS A 159 1.31 -12.09 -6.14
N ASP A 160 2.22 -11.18 -6.47
CA ASP A 160 1.94 -9.76 -6.66
C ASP A 160 2.32 -9.29 -8.07
N SER A 161 3.34 -9.89 -8.68
CA SER A 161 3.81 -9.54 -10.03
C SER A 161 4.21 -10.77 -10.87
N SER A 162 3.72 -10.83 -12.10
CA SER A 162 4.13 -11.79 -13.11
C SER A 162 5.58 -11.62 -13.54
N GLY A 163 6.14 -10.41 -13.42
CA GLY A 163 7.55 -10.13 -13.69
C GLY A 163 8.50 -10.94 -12.78
N TRP A 164 8.05 -11.33 -11.59
CA TRP A 164 8.81 -12.15 -10.66
C TRP A 164 8.92 -13.63 -11.04
N ILE A 165 8.09 -14.15 -11.95
CA ILE A 165 8.04 -15.60 -12.23
C ILE A 165 9.40 -16.12 -12.72
N LYS A 166 10.11 -15.34 -13.55
CA LYS A 166 11.45 -15.69 -14.04
C LYS A 166 12.45 -15.77 -12.89
N ASP A 167 12.46 -14.75 -12.04
CA ASP A 167 13.39 -14.66 -10.91
C ASP A 167 13.10 -15.74 -9.88
N TYR A 168 11.84 -15.98 -9.53
CA TYR A 168 11.44 -17.04 -8.61
C TYR A 168 11.94 -18.42 -9.05
N LYS A 169 11.75 -18.78 -10.33
CA LYS A 169 12.21 -20.08 -10.86
C LYS A 169 13.73 -20.26 -10.78
N ALA A 170 14.50 -19.18 -10.87
CA ALA A 170 15.96 -19.22 -10.78
C ALA A 170 16.45 -19.18 -9.31
N ILE A 171 15.81 -18.36 -8.49
CA ILE A 171 16.23 -18.05 -7.11
C ILE A 171 15.76 -19.14 -6.14
N PHE A 172 14.48 -19.50 -6.16
CA PHE A 172 13.87 -20.38 -5.15
C PHE A 172 14.57 -21.75 -5.00
N PRO A 173 14.99 -22.45 -6.07
CA PRO A 173 15.74 -23.70 -5.94
C PRO A 173 17.11 -23.53 -5.27
N ALA A 174 17.71 -22.35 -5.34
CA ALA A 174 19.01 -22.04 -4.76
C ALA A 174 18.91 -21.62 -3.28
N VAL A 175 17.72 -21.33 -2.76
CA VAL A 175 17.51 -20.92 -1.36
C VAL A 175 17.80 -22.08 -0.40
N GLN A 176 18.73 -21.85 0.52
CA GLN A 176 19.19 -22.75 1.58
C GLN A 176 18.62 -22.38 2.95
N ASN A 177 18.40 -21.09 3.26
CA ASN A 177 17.77 -20.72 4.52
C ASN A 177 16.31 -21.17 4.55
N GLU A 178 15.98 -22.10 5.46
CA GLU A 178 14.65 -22.71 5.56
C GLU A 178 13.55 -21.68 5.89
N SER A 179 13.84 -20.69 6.74
CA SER A 179 12.89 -19.62 7.08
C SER A 179 12.59 -18.73 5.87
N LEU A 180 13.62 -18.36 5.10
CA LEU A 180 13.44 -17.64 3.83
C LEU A 180 12.65 -18.49 2.82
N LYS A 181 12.97 -19.78 2.73
CA LYS A 181 12.32 -20.72 1.82
C LYS A 181 10.83 -20.88 2.11
N GLU A 182 10.43 -20.86 3.38
CA GLU A 182 9.02 -20.85 3.79
C GLU A 182 8.30 -19.56 3.36
N ILE A 183 8.95 -18.40 3.53
CA ILE A 183 8.39 -17.09 3.13
C ILE A 183 8.20 -16.99 1.62
N MET A 184 9.13 -17.56 0.85
CA MET A 184 9.12 -17.44 -0.61
C MET A 184 8.14 -18.40 -1.31
N GLN A 185 7.44 -19.28 -0.59
CA GLN A 185 6.61 -20.32 -1.21
C GLN A 185 5.57 -19.75 -2.19
N TRP A 186 5.58 -20.30 -3.40
CA TRP A 186 4.58 -20.09 -4.45
C TRP A 186 4.21 -21.43 -5.09
N GLN A 187 3.77 -22.37 -4.25
CA GLN A 187 3.31 -23.69 -4.70
C GLN A 187 2.07 -23.56 -5.60
N ASP A 188 1.91 -24.49 -6.55
CA ASP A 188 0.77 -24.57 -7.46
C ASP A 188 0.43 -23.25 -8.18
N LYS A 189 1.46 -22.50 -8.57
CA LYS A 189 1.34 -21.17 -9.19
C LYS A 189 0.54 -20.19 -8.34
N GLY A 190 0.63 -20.31 -7.02
CA GLY A 190 -0.11 -19.50 -6.04
C GLY A 190 -1.55 -19.96 -5.80
N SER A 191 -2.00 -21.03 -6.45
CA SER A 191 -3.35 -21.58 -6.23
C SER A 191 -3.38 -22.46 -4.99
N THR A 192 -3.98 -21.97 -3.90
CA THR A 192 -4.09 -22.74 -2.64
C THR A 192 -5.46 -23.41 -2.44
N ASN A 193 -6.41 -23.14 -3.33
CA ASN A 193 -7.82 -23.55 -3.19
C ASN A 193 -8.55 -23.59 -4.55
N GLY A 194 -7.84 -23.79 -5.66
CA GLY A 194 -8.39 -23.65 -7.01
C GLY A 194 -8.53 -22.19 -7.47
N SER A 195 -7.94 -21.23 -6.74
CA SER A 195 -7.88 -19.82 -7.14
C SER A 195 -7.06 -19.61 -8.41
N SER A 196 -7.47 -18.63 -9.19
CA SER A 196 -6.83 -18.20 -10.42
C SER A 196 -6.53 -16.70 -10.35
N TYR A 197 -5.39 -16.28 -10.88
CA TYR A 197 -5.13 -14.84 -11.08
C TYR A 197 -6.04 -14.20 -12.14
N ASN A 198 -6.81 -15.00 -12.88
CA ASN A 198 -7.84 -14.55 -13.82
C ASN A 198 -9.26 -14.70 -13.25
N TRP A 199 -9.41 -14.64 -11.94
CA TRP A 199 -10.69 -14.82 -11.23
C TRP A 199 -11.81 -13.94 -11.80
N HIS A 200 -11.49 -12.70 -12.17
CA HIS A 200 -12.46 -11.74 -12.73
C HIS A 200 -12.96 -12.11 -14.13
N LYS A 201 -12.22 -12.96 -14.86
CA LYS A 201 -12.66 -13.53 -16.14
C LYS A 201 -13.47 -14.81 -15.98
N GLN A 202 -13.26 -15.50 -14.86
CA GLN A 202 -13.82 -16.83 -14.62
C GLN A 202 -15.09 -16.78 -13.78
N ASN A 203 -15.31 -15.70 -13.02
CA ASN A 203 -16.54 -15.50 -12.27
C ASN A 203 -17.67 -14.98 -13.20
N PRO A 204 -18.75 -15.76 -13.41
CA PRO A 204 -19.83 -15.39 -14.33
C PRO A 204 -20.75 -14.27 -13.79
N THR A 205 -20.71 -13.95 -12.49
CA THR A 205 -21.60 -12.96 -11.86
C THR A 205 -20.89 -11.69 -11.43
N PHE A 206 -19.56 -11.71 -11.26
CA PHE A 206 -18.77 -10.59 -10.75
C PHE A 206 -19.06 -9.26 -11.45
N TRP A 207 -18.95 -9.22 -12.79
CA TRP A 207 -19.13 -7.98 -13.55
C TRP A 207 -20.53 -7.41 -13.41
N LYS A 208 -21.54 -8.26 -13.42
CA LYS A 208 -22.93 -7.84 -13.19
C LYS A 208 -23.06 -7.20 -11.82
N GLN A 209 -22.62 -7.87 -10.77
CA GLN A 209 -22.73 -7.34 -9.40
C GLN A 209 -21.90 -6.07 -9.21
N PHE A 210 -20.72 -6.00 -9.83
CA PHE A 210 -19.85 -4.82 -9.76
C PHE A 210 -20.53 -3.60 -10.39
N TYR A 211 -21.07 -3.74 -11.60
CA TYR A 211 -21.78 -2.65 -12.28
C TYR A 211 -23.12 -2.31 -11.62
N ASP A 212 -23.82 -3.28 -11.03
CA ASP A 212 -25.04 -3.01 -10.24
C ASP A 212 -24.75 -2.14 -8.99
N GLN A 213 -23.54 -2.24 -8.42
CA GLN A 213 -23.11 -1.45 -7.27
C GLN A 213 -22.49 -0.10 -7.67
N MET A 214 -21.97 0.05 -8.88
CA MET A 214 -21.28 1.27 -9.34
C MET A 214 -22.09 2.57 -9.12
N PRO A 215 -23.43 2.64 -9.27
CA PRO A 215 -24.20 3.86 -9.03
C PRO A 215 -24.12 4.40 -7.60
N SER A 216 -23.84 3.55 -6.61
CA SER A 216 -23.71 3.93 -5.19
C SER A 216 -22.26 4.09 -4.73
N MET A 217 -21.28 3.71 -5.56
CA MET A 217 -19.87 3.84 -5.23
C MET A 217 -19.42 5.30 -5.22
N GLN A 218 -18.59 5.65 -4.25
CA GLN A 218 -17.91 6.93 -4.18
C GLN A 218 -16.47 6.85 -4.68
N GLN A 219 -15.82 5.69 -4.57
CA GLN A 219 -14.42 5.50 -4.97
C GLN A 219 -14.12 4.10 -5.50
N ILE A 220 -13.34 4.02 -6.58
CA ILE A 220 -12.69 2.78 -7.03
C ILE A 220 -11.18 2.93 -6.82
N TYR A 221 -10.56 1.96 -6.15
CA TYR A 221 -9.12 1.88 -5.98
C TYR A 221 -8.54 0.74 -6.80
N PHE A 222 -7.62 1.12 -7.68
CA PHE A 222 -6.85 0.20 -8.51
C PHE A 222 -5.48 -0.04 -7.88
N ALA A 223 -5.21 -1.31 -7.61
CA ALA A 223 -3.92 -1.81 -7.17
C ALA A 223 -3.74 -3.26 -7.69
N GLY A 224 -2.69 -3.96 -7.24
CA GLY A 224 -2.42 -5.34 -7.68
C GLY A 224 -1.11 -5.39 -8.44
N GLY A 225 -1.06 -6.14 -9.55
CA GLY A 225 0.09 -6.13 -10.46
C GLY A 225 0.44 -4.72 -10.94
N GLU A 226 0.06 -4.36 -12.17
CA GLU A 226 0.09 -2.97 -12.62
C GLU A 226 -1.22 -2.66 -13.33
N SER A 227 -2.05 -1.84 -12.70
CA SER A 227 -3.41 -1.56 -13.19
C SER A 227 -3.41 -0.86 -14.53
N LEU A 228 -2.43 0.00 -14.82
CA LEU A 228 -2.41 0.79 -16.05
C LEU A 228 -2.09 -0.02 -17.32
N ILE A 229 -1.74 -1.30 -17.19
CA ILE A 229 -1.50 -2.22 -18.33
C ILE A 229 -2.52 -3.36 -18.38
N ILE A 230 -3.65 -3.21 -17.69
CA ILE A 230 -4.74 -4.19 -17.63
C ILE A 230 -5.95 -3.61 -18.35
N GLU A 231 -6.50 -4.34 -19.33
CA GLU A 231 -7.61 -3.85 -20.17
C GLU A 231 -8.89 -3.61 -19.37
N GLU A 232 -9.17 -4.49 -18.41
CA GLU A 232 -10.35 -4.41 -17.56
C GLU A 232 -10.39 -3.15 -16.70
N HIS A 233 -9.23 -2.52 -16.43
CA HIS A 233 -9.19 -1.20 -15.79
C HIS A 233 -9.80 -0.14 -16.71
N TYR A 234 -9.43 -0.11 -17.99
CA TYR A 234 -9.98 0.84 -18.96
C TYR A 234 -11.46 0.59 -19.26
N GLU A 235 -11.89 -0.67 -19.36
CA GLU A 235 -13.31 -1.01 -19.53
C GLU A 235 -14.18 -0.43 -18.40
N ILE A 236 -13.68 -0.45 -17.16
CA ILE A 236 -14.36 0.15 -16.01
C ILE A 236 -14.44 1.66 -16.14
N LEU A 237 -13.34 2.32 -16.55
CA LEU A 237 -13.32 3.77 -16.72
C LEU A 237 -14.33 4.20 -17.79
N GLU A 238 -14.27 3.56 -18.95
CA GLU A 238 -15.16 3.83 -20.08
C GLU A 238 -16.62 3.55 -19.74
N HIS A 239 -16.91 2.48 -18.99
CA HIS A 239 -18.25 2.18 -18.52
C HIS A 239 -18.78 3.29 -17.60
N ALA A 240 -17.99 3.71 -16.60
CA ALA A 240 -18.39 4.77 -15.67
C ALA A 240 -18.67 6.10 -16.40
N ILE A 241 -17.89 6.43 -17.43
CA ILE A 241 -18.11 7.61 -18.28
C ILE A 241 -19.40 7.44 -19.09
N LYS A 242 -19.55 6.32 -19.80
CA LYS A 242 -20.71 6.02 -20.65
C LYS A 242 -22.03 6.08 -19.89
N MET A 243 -22.05 5.60 -18.65
CA MET A 243 -23.23 5.58 -17.80
C MET A 243 -23.48 6.90 -17.05
N GLY A 244 -22.56 7.87 -17.16
CA GLY A 244 -22.67 9.17 -16.50
C GLY A 244 -22.30 9.16 -15.01
N TYR A 245 -21.67 8.10 -14.52
CA TYR A 245 -21.27 7.97 -13.11
C TYR A 245 -19.94 8.66 -12.79
N ALA A 246 -19.05 8.79 -13.77
CA ALA A 246 -17.68 9.30 -13.57
C ALA A 246 -17.61 10.63 -12.79
N LYS A 247 -18.51 11.57 -13.07
CA LYS A 247 -18.55 12.91 -12.43
C LYS A 247 -18.79 12.88 -10.91
N ASN A 248 -19.30 11.77 -10.39
CA ASN A 248 -19.53 11.56 -8.95
C ASN A 248 -18.57 10.54 -8.33
N LEU A 249 -17.68 9.95 -9.14
CA LEU A 249 -16.84 8.83 -8.77
C LEU A 249 -15.37 9.26 -8.68
N GLU A 250 -14.73 8.89 -7.57
CA GLU A 250 -13.30 9.11 -7.35
C GLU A 250 -12.50 7.89 -7.78
N LEU A 251 -11.34 8.12 -8.38
CA LEU A 251 -10.36 7.07 -8.68
C LEU A 251 -9.20 7.17 -7.72
N ARG A 252 -8.73 6.04 -7.22
CA ARG A 252 -7.50 5.92 -6.45
C ARG A 252 -6.60 4.92 -7.15
N TYR A 253 -5.29 5.19 -7.18
CA TYR A 253 -4.31 4.29 -7.78
C TYR A 253 -3.15 4.06 -6.84
N ASN A 254 -2.63 2.84 -6.82
CA ASN A 254 -1.24 2.56 -6.49
C ASN A 254 -0.61 1.93 -7.74
N SER A 255 0.20 2.70 -8.44
CA SER A 255 0.75 2.32 -9.76
C SER A 255 2.23 2.62 -9.84
N ASN A 256 2.96 1.82 -10.62
CA ASN A 256 4.35 2.04 -10.97
C ASN A 256 4.55 3.09 -12.07
N GLY A 257 3.49 3.54 -12.76
CA GLY A 257 3.55 4.61 -13.76
C GLY A 257 4.53 4.36 -14.92
N VAL A 258 4.95 3.14 -15.23
CA VAL A 258 5.93 2.91 -16.29
C VAL A 258 5.27 3.00 -17.67
N GLU A 259 4.10 2.38 -17.81
CA GLU A 259 3.34 2.26 -19.06
C GLU A 259 1.85 2.47 -18.80
N TRP A 260 1.16 3.11 -19.74
CA TRP A 260 -0.28 3.32 -19.76
C TRP A 260 -0.78 3.54 -21.19
N ARG A 261 -2.11 3.53 -21.39
CA ARG A 261 -2.77 3.84 -22.67
C ARG A 261 -2.77 5.34 -22.93
N ASP A 262 -2.51 5.78 -24.15
CA ASP A 262 -2.26 7.19 -24.49
C ASP A 262 -3.38 8.16 -24.08
N ASP A 263 -4.63 7.70 -23.99
CA ASP A 263 -5.80 8.50 -23.62
C ASP A 263 -6.12 8.48 -22.11
N LEU A 264 -5.28 7.87 -21.25
CA LEU A 264 -5.55 7.73 -19.82
C LEU A 264 -5.87 9.06 -19.14
N PHE A 265 -5.12 10.12 -19.47
CA PHE A 265 -5.34 11.44 -18.88
C PHE A 265 -6.64 12.09 -19.36
N ASP A 266 -7.10 11.77 -20.58
CA ASP A 266 -8.40 12.22 -21.08
C ASP A 266 -9.54 11.50 -20.35
N LEU A 267 -9.41 10.19 -20.10
CA LEU A 267 -10.37 9.46 -19.27
C LEU A 267 -10.43 10.05 -17.86
N TRP A 268 -9.28 10.33 -17.25
CA TRP A 268 -9.21 10.90 -15.90
C TRP A 268 -9.90 12.25 -15.76
N ARG A 269 -9.94 13.09 -16.82
CA ARG A 269 -10.64 14.39 -16.80
C ARG A 269 -12.13 14.26 -16.54
N GLU A 270 -12.75 13.13 -16.86
CA GLU A 270 -14.19 12.89 -16.69
C GLU A 270 -14.58 12.52 -15.25
N PHE A 271 -13.61 12.17 -14.40
CA PHE A 271 -13.86 11.73 -13.03
C PHE A 271 -13.88 12.89 -12.04
N LYS A 272 -14.62 12.71 -10.94
CA LYS A 272 -14.71 13.70 -9.86
C LYS A 272 -13.34 14.09 -9.31
N LEU A 273 -12.49 13.09 -9.05
CA LEU A 273 -11.16 13.23 -8.50
C LEU A 273 -10.35 11.99 -8.85
N VAL A 274 -9.07 12.18 -9.17
CA VAL A 274 -8.11 11.08 -9.33
C VAL A 274 -6.98 11.26 -8.33
N ARG A 275 -6.81 10.30 -7.42
CA ARG A 275 -5.67 10.20 -6.51
C ARG A 275 -4.68 9.19 -7.04
N PHE A 276 -3.61 9.69 -7.65
CA PHE A 276 -2.56 8.86 -8.19
C PHE A 276 -1.43 8.69 -7.17
N HIS A 277 -1.36 7.53 -6.51
CA HIS A 277 -0.22 7.17 -5.66
C HIS A 277 0.86 6.50 -6.53
N TYR A 278 1.82 7.32 -6.97
CA TYR A 278 2.95 6.93 -7.78
C TYR A 278 3.98 6.18 -6.93
N SER A 279 4.24 4.93 -7.29
CA SER A 279 5.07 4.04 -6.48
C SER A 279 6.54 4.23 -6.84
N ILE A 280 7.27 4.95 -5.99
CA ILE A 280 8.71 5.23 -6.11
C ILE A 280 9.33 5.10 -4.73
N ASP A 281 10.44 4.37 -4.65
CA ASP A 281 10.97 3.89 -3.37
C ASP A 281 12.36 4.47 -3.02
N SER A 282 13.03 5.10 -3.99
CA SER A 282 14.28 5.84 -3.80
C SER A 282 14.56 6.71 -5.03
N ILE A 283 15.80 7.17 -5.20
CA ILE A 283 16.29 7.91 -6.37
C ILE A 283 17.31 7.09 -7.16
N LYS A 284 17.43 7.36 -8.46
CA LYS A 284 18.48 6.84 -9.35
C LYS A 284 18.59 5.31 -9.31
N GLU A 285 19.82 4.77 -9.30
CA GLU A 285 20.10 3.34 -9.34
C GLU A 285 19.50 2.58 -8.14
N MET A 286 19.31 3.25 -6.99
CA MET A 286 18.64 2.64 -5.84
C MET A 286 17.17 2.33 -6.14
N ASN A 287 16.47 3.22 -6.86
CA ASN A 287 15.11 2.94 -7.30
C ASN A 287 15.07 1.83 -8.34
N ASP A 288 16.00 1.84 -9.31
CA ASP A 288 16.08 0.81 -10.35
C ASP A 288 16.36 -0.58 -9.75
N TYR A 289 17.17 -0.64 -8.69
CA TYR A 289 17.40 -1.86 -7.92
C TYR A 289 16.13 -2.31 -7.20
N ILE A 290 15.51 -1.42 -6.44
CA ILE A 290 14.32 -1.73 -5.64
C ILE A 290 13.14 -2.10 -6.52
N ARG A 291 12.94 -1.39 -7.63
CA ARG A 291 11.81 -1.54 -8.57
C ARG A 291 12.28 -2.11 -9.91
N TYR A 292 13.14 -3.11 -9.89
CA TYR A 292 13.70 -3.75 -11.08
C TYR A 292 12.60 -4.22 -12.07
N PRO A 293 12.76 -4.14 -13.40
CA PRO A 293 13.87 -3.53 -14.14
C PRO A 293 13.56 -2.07 -14.52
N SER A 294 12.89 -1.30 -13.66
CA SER A 294 12.62 0.12 -13.93
C SER A 294 13.91 0.89 -14.24
N LYS A 295 13.72 2.03 -14.92
CA LYS A 295 14.78 2.95 -15.31
C LYS A 295 14.49 4.31 -14.74
N TRP A 296 15.44 4.88 -14.01
CA TRP A 296 15.25 6.16 -13.33
C TRP A 296 14.92 7.28 -14.31
N SER A 297 15.56 7.31 -15.47
CA SER A 297 15.26 8.28 -16.53
C SER A 297 13.79 8.26 -16.96
N ARG A 298 13.17 7.07 -17.02
CA ARG A 298 11.73 6.94 -17.28
C ARG A 298 10.91 7.45 -16.10
N GLN A 299 11.35 7.22 -14.86
CA GLN A 299 10.62 7.70 -13.69
C GLN A 299 10.67 9.23 -13.58
N GLU A 300 11.82 9.84 -13.87
CA GLU A 300 11.97 11.30 -13.94
C GLU A 300 11.04 11.90 -15.00
N GLU A 301 10.98 11.32 -16.20
CA GLU A 301 10.03 11.73 -17.24
C GLU A 301 8.58 11.64 -16.72
N VAL A 302 8.20 10.51 -16.10
CA VAL A 302 6.84 10.29 -15.59
C VAL A 302 6.48 11.28 -14.48
N PHE A 303 7.41 11.63 -13.59
CA PHE A 303 7.18 12.69 -12.60
C PHE A 303 6.76 14.00 -13.27
N HIS A 304 7.45 14.42 -14.33
CA HIS A 304 7.11 15.62 -15.06
C HIS A 304 5.78 15.50 -15.80
N LEU A 305 5.52 14.37 -16.47
CA LEU A 305 4.23 14.13 -17.14
C LEU A 305 3.05 14.21 -16.14
N LEU A 306 3.19 13.59 -14.97
CA LEU A 306 2.18 13.66 -13.92
C LEU A 306 2.00 15.08 -13.37
N ASP A 307 3.08 15.86 -13.27
CA ASP A 307 3.04 17.24 -12.76
C ASP A 307 2.43 18.24 -13.75
N THR A 308 2.71 18.07 -15.05
CA THR A 308 2.38 19.08 -16.09
C THR A 308 1.21 18.70 -16.99
N GLU A 309 1.00 17.41 -17.28
CA GLU A 309 0.02 16.98 -18.29
C GLU A 309 -1.32 16.52 -17.69
N THR A 310 -1.35 16.23 -16.38
CA THR A 310 -2.60 15.86 -15.70
C THR A 310 -3.47 17.07 -15.39
N SER A 311 -4.80 16.88 -15.43
CA SER A 311 -5.77 17.92 -15.10
C SER A 311 -5.82 18.25 -13.60
N ASP A 312 -6.54 19.32 -13.23
CA ASP A 312 -6.57 19.82 -11.85
C ASP A 312 -7.37 18.94 -10.88
N ASN A 313 -8.21 18.04 -11.40
CA ASN A 313 -8.86 17.00 -10.61
C ASN A 313 -7.91 15.83 -10.28
N VAL A 314 -6.64 15.87 -10.69
CA VAL A 314 -5.65 14.84 -10.40
C VAL A 314 -4.71 15.29 -9.27
N GLU A 315 -4.76 14.56 -8.16
CA GLU A 315 -3.84 14.68 -7.03
C GLU A 315 -2.74 13.62 -7.19
N VAL A 316 -1.49 14.06 -7.35
CA VAL A 316 -0.34 13.17 -7.49
C VAL A 316 0.41 13.08 -6.17
N THR A 317 0.63 11.86 -5.68
CA THR A 317 1.40 11.60 -4.47
C THR A 317 2.38 10.47 -4.72
N ILE A 318 3.55 10.51 -4.11
CA ILE A 318 4.50 9.41 -4.03
C ILE A 318 4.03 8.46 -2.93
N ALA A 319 3.94 7.17 -3.24
CA ALA A 319 3.77 6.08 -2.29
C ALA A 319 5.06 5.27 -2.17
N CYS A 320 5.92 5.67 -1.23
CA CYS A 320 7.16 4.98 -0.92
C CYS A 320 6.89 3.79 0.03
N ALA A 321 7.31 2.60 -0.40
CA ALA A 321 7.33 1.38 0.39
C ALA A 321 8.63 1.34 1.22
N VAL A 322 8.55 1.87 2.45
CA VAL A 322 9.68 1.96 3.38
C VAL A 322 10.10 0.57 3.83
N GLN A 323 11.35 0.24 3.57
CA GLN A 323 11.98 -1.05 3.79
C GLN A 323 13.44 -0.87 4.21
N ALA A 324 14.10 -1.99 4.55
CA ALA A 324 15.50 -2.01 4.96
C ALA A 324 16.43 -1.28 3.97
N LEU A 325 16.17 -1.41 2.66
CA LEU A 325 17.02 -0.88 1.59
C LEU A 325 16.92 0.65 1.37
N ASN A 326 15.84 1.31 1.78
CA ASN A 326 15.62 2.72 1.50
C ASN A 326 15.46 3.60 2.75
N VAL A 327 15.28 3.02 3.94
CA VAL A 327 15.06 3.82 5.16
C VAL A 327 16.20 4.80 5.42
N TYR A 328 17.46 4.42 5.17
CA TYR A 328 18.61 5.31 5.31
C TYR A 328 18.61 6.47 4.28
N TYR A 329 17.97 6.29 3.13
CA TYR A 329 18.01 7.22 1.99
C TYR A 329 16.74 8.06 1.84
N LEU A 330 15.73 7.90 2.71
CA LEU A 330 14.52 8.73 2.66
C LEU A 330 14.80 10.24 2.78
N PRO A 331 15.74 10.72 3.63
CA PRO A 331 16.11 12.14 3.65
C PRO A 331 16.55 12.65 2.27
N ASP A 332 17.40 11.89 1.57
CA ASP A 332 17.92 12.24 0.25
C ASP A 332 16.79 12.26 -0.80
N PHE A 333 15.87 11.31 -0.72
CA PHE A 333 14.73 11.24 -1.63
C PHE A 333 13.75 12.41 -1.43
N ILE A 334 13.45 12.75 -0.17
CA ILE A 334 12.57 13.90 0.15
C ILE A 334 13.24 15.20 -0.31
N GLN A 335 14.52 15.38 -0.03
CA GLN A 335 15.28 16.53 -0.49
C GLN A 335 15.29 16.64 -2.02
N TRP A 336 15.62 15.55 -2.73
CA TRP A 336 15.58 15.53 -4.19
C TRP A 336 14.22 15.96 -4.73
N LYS A 337 13.12 15.43 -4.15
CA LYS A 337 11.75 15.78 -4.55
C LYS A 337 11.48 17.26 -4.38
N LEU A 338 11.89 17.85 -3.26
CA LEU A 338 11.67 19.27 -2.96
C LEU A 338 12.47 20.18 -3.91
N GLU A 339 13.67 19.75 -4.27
CA GLU A 339 14.54 20.48 -5.22
C GLU A 339 14.05 20.42 -6.67
N GLN A 340 13.15 19.48 -7.04
CA GLN A 340 12.61 19.40 -8.40
C GLN A 340 11.66 20.55 -8.76
N GLY A 341 11.10 21.26 -7.76
CA GLY A 341 10.17 22.37 -8.01
C GLY A 341 8.82 21.93 -8.62
N PHE A 342 8.38 20.70 -8.34
CA PHE A 342 7.07 20.20 -8.76
C PHE A 342 5.91 21.06 -8.22
N LYS A 343 4.83 21.15 -8.99
CA LYS A 343 3.65 21.97 -8.66
C LYS A 343 2.52 21.17 -8.01
N LYS A 344 2.42 19.87 -8.33
CA LYS A 344 1.36 18.95 -7.91
C LYS A 344 1.88 17.79 -7.09
N VAL A 345 3.08 17.28 -7.42
CA VAL A 345 3.61 16.05 -6.81
C VAL A 345 3.80 16.22 -5.30
N ASN A 346 2.97 15.54 -4.53
CA ASN A 346 3.05 15.41 -3.08
C ASN A 346 3.19 16.76 -2.35
N MET A 347 2.54 17.80 -2.88
CA MET A 347 2.50 19.13 -2.28
C MET A 347 1.57 19.14 -1.05
N TRP A 348 1.77 20.09 -0.14
CA TRP A 348 0.95 20.22 1.06
C TRP A 348 -0.56 20.15 0.75
N PRO A 349 -1.35 19.38 1.53
CA PRO A 349 -0.99 18.73 2.81
C PRO A 349 -0.35 17.33 2.69
N PHE A 350 -0.14 16.81 1.49
CA PHE A 350 0.32 15.43 1.29
C PHE A 350 1.77 15.26 1.72
N GLY A 351 2.04 14.34 2.66
CA GLY A 351 3.40 14.12 3.18
C GLY A 351 4.05 15.36 3.80
N ALA A 352 3.26 16.34 4.25
CA ALA A 352 3.71 17.68 4.62
C ALA A 352 4.61 18.35 3.54
N GLY A 353 4.33 18.09 2.26
CA GLY A 353 5.12 18.56 1.13
C GLY A 353 6.31 17.66 0.76
N GLY A 354 6.62 16.63 1.56
CA GLY A 354 7.67 15.65 1.27
C GLY A 354 7.16 14.50 0.40
N ILE A 355 7.10 13.28 0.96
CA ILE A 355 6.59 12.07 0.28
C ILE A 355 5.61 11.33 1.19
N SER A 356 4.75 10.46 0.65
CA SER A 356 3.91 9.57 1.47
C SER A 356 4.58 8.22 1.67
N GLN A 357 4.52 7.68 2.89
CA GLN A 357 5.25 6.45 3.27
C GLN A 357 4.35 5.36 3.85
N HIS A 358 4.60 4.12 3.43
CA HIS A 358 3.99 2.92 3.99
C HIS A 358 5.07 1.86 4.24
N PHE A 359 4.97 1.09 5.32
CA PHE A 359 5.96 0.06 5.62
C PHE A 359 5.79 -1.22 4.79
N VAL A 360 6.92 -1.75 4.34
CA VAL A 360 7.05 -3.16 3.94
C VAL A 360 7.12 -4.01 5.19
N TYR A 361 6.01 -4.68 5.53
CA TYR A 361 6.01 -5.73 6.55
C TYR A 361 6.44 -7.07 5.96
N TRP A 362 5.95 -7.38 4.76
CA TRP A 362 6.24 -8.61 4.04
C TRP A 362 6.93 -8.30 2.71
N PRO A 363 8.02 -9.00 2.35
CA PRO A 363 8.64 -10.10 3.09
C PRO A 363 9.39 -9.61 4.34
N ALA A 364 9.39 -10.41 5.41
CA ALA A 364 9.84 -10.00 6.74
C ALA A 364 11.32 -9.58 6.78
N HIS A 365 12.18 -10.23 5.99
CA HIS A 365 13.61 -9.90 5.93
C HIS A 365 13.91 -8.52 5.32
N LEU A 366 12.98 -7.92 4.57
CA LEU A 366 13.10 -6.54 4.08
C LEU A 366 12.46 -5.50 5.01
N ASN A 367 11.85 -5.92 6.12
CA ASN A 367 11.34 -4.95 7.09
C ASN A 367 12.49 -4.16 7.74
N VAL A 368 12.26 -2.88 8.03
CA VAL A 368 13.24 -2.00 8.67
C VAL A 368 13.76 -2.55 10.01
N LYS A 369 12.97 -3.34 10.74
CA LYS A 369 13.36 -3.97 12.00
C LYS A 369 14.47 -5.01 11.85
N SER A 370 14.69 -5.53 10.64
CA SER A 370 15.72 -6.52 10.33
C SER A 370 17.14 -5.93 10.28
N LEU A 371 17.26 -4.59 10.26
CA LEU A 371 18.56 -3.92 10.23
C LEU A 371 19.32 -4.08 11.56
N PRO A 372 20.66 -4.18 11.53
CA PRO A 372 21.50 -4.16 12.73
C PRO A 372 21.32 -2.89 13.56
N ALA A 373 21.53 -2.99 14.88
CA ALA A 373 21.34 -1.88 15.81
C ALA A 373 22.24 -0.67 15.52
N ASP A 374 23.50 -0.89 15.13
CA ASP A 374 24.43 0.18 14.76
C ASP A 374 23.96 0.92 13.50
N PHE A 375 23.42 0.19 12.52
CA PHE A 375 22.90 0.80 11.30
C PHE A 375 21.58 1.55 11.55
N LYS A 376 20.72 1.05 12.45
CA LYS A 376 19.55 1.80 12.93
C LYS A 376 19.95 3.13 13.57
N ALA A 377 21.00 3.14 14.39
CA ALA A 377 21.55 4.37 14.97
C ALA A 377 22.11 5.33 13.91
N LYS A 378 22.78 4.81 12.87
CA LYS A 378 23.23 5.62 11.71
C LYS A 378 22.06 6.26 10.97
N CYS A 379 20.95 5.55 10.79
CA CYS A 379 19.73 6.10 10.19
C CYS A 379 19.21 7.27 11.02
N ARG A 380 19.06 7.11 12.34
CA ARG A 380 18.62 8.19 13.23
C ARG A 380 19.51 9.44 13.14
N ALA A 381 20.83 9.26 13.25
CA ALA A 381 21.78 10.36 13.17
C ALA A 381 21.69 11.13 11.83
N LYS A 382 21.45 10.41 10.72
CA LYS A 382 21.25 11.05 9.40
C LYS A 382 19.96 11.88 9.37
N TYR A 383 18.87 11.38 9.94
CA TYR A 383 17.60 12.10 9.95
C TYR A 383 17.69 13.36 10.80
N GLU A 384 18.22 13.23 12.03
CA GLU A 384 18.37 14.35 12.97
C GLU A 384 19.30 15.42 12.43
N SER A 385 20.37 15.05 11.71
CA SER A 385 21.26 16.03 11.06
C SER A 385 20.65 16.67 9.81
N TRP A 386 19.70 16.00 9.14
CA TRP A 386 19.02 16.51 7.95
C TRP A 386 17.79 17.37 8.25
N TYR A 387 17.06 17.13 9.34
CA TYR A 387 15.85 17.90 9.68
C TYR A 387 16.02 19.42 9.63
N PRO A 388 17.13 20.03 10.11
CA PRO A 388 17.34 21.47 9.99
C PRO A 388 17.30 21.98 8.54
N TRP A 389 17.76 21.18 7.56
CA TRP A 389 17.66 21.53 6.15
C TRP A 389 16.20 21.56 5.70
N TRP A 390 15.40 20.55 6.06
CA TRP A 390 13.98 20.53 5.67
C TRP A 390 13.20 21.64 6.38
N GLU A 391 13.48 21.91 7.66
CA GLU A 391 12.89 23.03 8.40
C GLU A 391 13.23 24.38 7.77
N ALA A 392 14.45 24.57 7.26
CA ALA A 392 14.83 25.80 6.55
C ALA A 392 14.20 25.93 5.15
N ASN A 393 13.81 24.80 4.54
CA ASN A 393 13.30 24.73 3.16
C ASN A 393 11.85 24.24 3.07
N TRP A 394 11.10 24.29 4.17
CA TRP A 394 9.76 23.69 4.27
C TRP A 394 8.77 24.25 3.23
N GLU A 395 8.95 25.52 2.85
CA GLU A 395 8.12 26.21 1.86
C GLU A 395 8.22 25.59 0.45
N LEU A 396 9.30 24.85 0.13
CA LEU A 396 9.42 24.13 -1.14
C LEU A 396 8.32 23.07 -1.30
N GLY A 397 7.74 22.60 -0.21
CA GLY A 397 6.63 21.65 -0.20
C GLY A 397 5.24 22.31 -0.19
N ILE A 398 5.16 23.64 -0.21
CA ILE A 398 3.90 24.39 -0.10
C ILE A 398 3.48 24.90 -1.49
N PRO A 399 2.32 24.48 -2.01
CA PRO A 399 1.87 24.93 -3.32
C PRO A 399 1.42 26.40 -3.26
N SER A 400 1.44 27.08 -4.40
CA SER A 400 1.16 28.52 -4.48
C SER A 400 -0.19 28.93 -3.87
N TRP A 401 -1.23 28.09 -4.01
CA TRP A 401 -2.56 28.35 -3.43
C TRP A 401 -2.66 28.14 -1.90
N HIS A 402 -1.58 27.69 -1.25
CA HIS A 402 -1.43 27.53 0.20
C HIS A 402 -0.37 28.44 0.83
N LYS A 403 0.40 29.20 0.04
CA LYS A 403 1.58 29.96 0.52
C LYS A 403 1.31 30.85 1.74
N ASP A 404 0.13 31.48 1.81
CA ASP A 404 -0.26 32.37 2.93
C ASP A 404 -1.28 31.73 3.89
N LYS A 405 -1.55 30.43 3.74
CA LYS A 405 -2.55 29.68 4.52
C LYS A 405 -1.93 28.66 5.48
N VAL A 406 -0.63 28.44 5.36
CA VAL A 406 0.12 27.47 6.15
C VAL A 406 1.30 28.22 6.75
N ASP A 407 1.41 28.22 8.07
CA ASP A 407 2.59 28.74 8.76
C ASP A 407 3.56 27.59 9.15
N TYR A 408 4.76 27.98 9.57
CA TYR A 408 5.81 27.03 9.98
C TYR A 408 5.34 26.09 11.09
N ASN A 409 4.60 26.57 12.09
CA ASN A 409 4.16 25.74 13.21
C ASN A 409 3.12 24.71 12.78
N GLN A 410 2.21 25.10 11.89
CA GLN A 410 1.25 24.19 11.26
C GLN A 410 1.96 23.11 10.43
N TRP A 411 2.96 23.49 9.63
CA TRP A 411 3.76 22.54 8.87
C TRP A 411 4.56 21.59 9.79
N ARG A 412 5.27 22.15 10.77
CA ARG A 412 6.16 21.42 11.67
C ARG A 412 5.45 20.41 12.56
N SER A 413 4.18 20.70 12.90
CA SER A 413 3.31 19.83 13.69
C SER A 413 2.51 18.82 12.87
N ALA A 414 2.61 18.85 11.54
CA ALA A 414 1.88 17.96 10.66
C ALA A 414 2.23 16.48 10.91
N GLU A 415 1.21 15.63 11.01
CA GLU A 415 1.38 14.20 11.31
C GLU A 415 2.14 13.43 10.24
N TYR A 416 2.15 13.95 9.01
CA TYR A 416 2.80 13.35 7.84
C TYR A 416 4.14 14.01 7.48
N GLY A 417 4.66 14.92 8.33
CA GLY A 417 5.96 15.58 8.17
C GLY A 417 7.06 14.93 9.02
N ILE A 418 7.89 15.73 9.72
CA ILE A 418 8.96 15.25 10.60
C ILE A 418 8.45 14.21 11.61
N LYS A 419 7.26 14.42 12.20
CA LYS A 419 6.64 13.46 13.14
C LYS A 419 6.46 12.06 12.51
N ARG A 420 6.18 11.99 11.21
CA ARG A 420 6.07 10.72 10.48
C ARG A 420 7.40 10.01 10.38
N LEU A 421 8.46 10.76 10.10
CA LEU A 421 9.83 10.26 9.99
C LEU A 421 10.36 9.77 11.35
N ASP A 422 10.08 10.51 12.43
CA ASP A 422 10.40 10.07 13.80
C ASP A 422 9.66 8.80 14.18
N GLY A 423 8.40 8.67 13.77
CA GLY A 423 7.67 7.43 13.85
C GLY A 423 8.44 6.29 13.15
N ILE A 424 8.91 6.52 11.89
CA ILE A 424 9.60 5.49 11.10
C ILE A 424 10.80 4.94 11.87
N LEU A 425 11.59 5.83 12.46
CA LEU A 425 12.75 5.46 13.27
C LEU A 425 12.32 4.71 14.54
N SER A 426 11.29 5.20 15.23
CA SER A 426 10.75 4.57 16.45
C SER A 426 10.21 3.16 16.17
N PHE A 427 9.51 2.96 15.04
CA PHE A 427 9.05 1.64 14.61
C PHE A 427 10.21 0.72 14.27
N MET A 428 11.21 1.21 13.54
CA MET A 428 12.42 0.45 13.19
C MET A 428 13.17 -0.03 14.45
N GLU A 429 13.18 0.77 15.51
CA GLU A 429 13.84 0.48 16.79
C GLU A 429 12.97 -0.30 17.78
N SER A 430 11.66 -0.42 17.53
CA SER A 430 10.71 -0.96 18.52
C SER A 430 10.93 -2.44 18.82
N GLU A 431 11.51 -3.19 17.88
CA GLU A 431 11.81 -4.61 17.99
C GLU A 431 13.11 -4.94 17.24
N ASP A 432 13.81 -5.98 17.69
CA ASP A 432 14.97 -6.51 16.99
C ASP A 432 14.59 -7.73 16.15
N TRP A 433 14.62 -7.58 14.82
CA TRP A 433 14.45 -8.68 13.88
C TRP A 433 15.76 -9.06 13.19
N SER A 434 16.92 -8.68 13.76
CA SER A 434 18.25 -8.96 13.18
C SER A 434 18.53 -10.44 12.90
N GLN A 435 17.80 -11.36 13.53
CA GLN A 435 17.82 -12.79 13.16
C GLN A 435 17.37 -13.08 11.72
N ARG A 436 16.67 -12.14 11.07
CA ARG A 436 16.29 -12.17 9.65
C ARG A 436 17.42 -11.73 8.72
N LEU A 437 18.51 -11.16 9.24
CA LEU A 437 19.61 -10.62 8.45
C LEU A 437 20.27 -11.67 7.54
N PRO A 438 20.46 -12.95 7.96
CA PRO A 438 20.93 -13.99 7.05
C PRO A 438 19.95 -14.27 5.89
N GLU A 439 18.64 -14.19 6.13
CA GLU A 439 17.62 -14.31 5.07
C GLU A 439 17.76 -13.17 4.06
N MET A 440 17.90 -11.93 4.53
CA MET A 440 18.09 -10.77 3.67
C MET A 440 19.38 -10.90 2.84
N LYS A 441 20.49 -11.30 3.48
CA LYS A 441 21.79 -11.49 2.81
C LYS A 441 21.69 -12.49 1.67
N GLU A 442 21.12 -13.67 1.95
CA GLU A 442 20.94 -14.71 0.94
C GLU A 442 20.01 -14.25 -0.19
N PHE A 443 18.85 -13.67 0.15
CA PHE A 443 17.88 -13.20 -0.82
C PHE A 443 18.45 -12.16 -1.79
N LEU A 444 19.11 -11.12 -1.26
CA LEU A 444 19.72 -10.07 -2.09
C LEU A 444 20.87 -10.62 -2.93
N SER A 445 21.71 -11.50 -2.38
CA SER A 445 22.81 -12.14 -3.15
C SER A 445 22.29 -12.95 -4.34
N LEU A 446 21.18 -13.67 -4.16
CA LEU A 446 20.55 -14.44 -5.23
C LEU A 446 19.88 -13.53 -6.26
N CYS A 447 19.24 -12.44 -5.82
CA CYS A 447 18.68 -11.42 -6.71
C CYS A 447 19.78 -10.75 -7.56
N ASP A 448 20.87 -10.32 -6.94
CA ASP A 448 22.04 -9.71 -7.58
C ASP A 448 22.61 -10.60 -8.67
N LYS A 449 22.85 -11.87 -8.33
CA LYS A 449 23.35 -12.87 -9.29
C LYS A 449 22.40 -13.06 -10.47
N GLN A 450 21.10 -13.17 -10.21
CA GLN A 450 20.09 -13.40 -11.24
C GLN A 450 19.91 -12.19 -12.18
N ARG A 451 19.99 -10.97 -11.63
CA ARG A 451 19.71 -9.73 -12.35
C ARG A 451 20.96 -9.05 -12.91
N GLY A 452 22.15 -9.51 -12.54
CA GLY A 452 23.41 -8.88 -12.93
C GLY A 452 23.60 -7.49 -12.31
N ILE A 453 23.07 -7.29 -11.10
CA ILE A 453 23.17 -6.05 -10.33
C ILE A 453 23.98 -6.27 -9.06
N SER A 454 24.22 -5.22 -8.27
CA SER A 454 25.03 -5.32 -7.06
C SER A 454 24.50 -4.40 -5.97
N PHE A 455 24.09 -5.01 -4.85
CA PHE A 455 23.69 -4.34 -3.63
C PHE A 455 24.78 -3.40 -3.12
N GLU A 456 26.01 -3.90 -2.95
CA GLU A 456 27.12 -3.10 -2.39
C GLU A 456 27.46 -1.87 -3.23
N LYS A 457 27.38 -1.98 -4.57
CA LYS A 457 27.60 -0.84 -5.47
C LYS A 457 26.45 0.17 -5.43
N THR A 458 25.23 -0.33 -5.25
CA THR A 458 24.01 0.51 -5.29
C THR A 458 23.76 1.21 -3.96
N PHE A 459 24.10 0.55 -2.84
CA PHE A 459 23.87 1.03 -1.48
C PHE A 459 25.18 1.05 -0.68
N PRO A 460 26.12 1.95 -1.03
CA PRO A 460 27.47 1.96 -0.45
C PRO A 460 27.48 2.15 1.07
N ASP A 461 26.53 2.92 1.63
CA ASP A 461 26.41 3.14 3.07
C ASP A 461 25.94 1.89 3.84
N MET A 462 25.36 0.92 3.12
CA MET A 462 24.82 -0.31 3.68
C MET A 462 25.73 -1.53 3.49
N LYS A 463 26.89 -1.39 2.82
CA LYS A 463 27.74 -2.54 2.46
C LYS A 463 28.17 -3.40 3.68
N ASP A 464 28.31 -2.79 4.85
CA ASP A 464 28.82 -3.45 6.06
C ASP A 464 27.70 -4.04 6.94
N ILE A 465 26.41 -3.91 6.56
CA ILE A 465 25.30 -4.43 7.41
C ILE A 465 25.29 -5.96 7.54
N PHE A 466 26.08 -6.67 6.73
CA PHE A 466 26.16 -8.13 6.70
C PHE A 466 27.48 -8.70 7.25
N GLN A 467 28.31 -7.85 7.86
CA GLN A 467 29.62 -8.21 8.42
C GLN A 467 29.52 -8.75 9.85
#